data_AF-A0A496W8K3-F1
#
_entry.id   AF-A0A496W8K3-F1
#
_cell.length_a   1.000
_cell.length_b   1.000
_cell.length_c   1.000
_cell.angle_alpha   90.00
_cell.angle_beta   90.00
_cell.angle_gamma   90.00
#
_symmetry.space_group_name_H-M   'P 1'
#
loop_
_entity.id
_entity.type
_entity.pdbx_description
1 polymer ?
#
loop_
_entity_poly.entity_id
_entity_poly.type
_entity_poly.pdbx_seq_one_letter_code
_entity_poly.pdbx_strand_id
1 'polypeptide(L)' 'MSKTKRTFETRGPVDPARHYVVPRQKEIAELVERIKQGGYIVIFAPRQTGKITFCHLALDAFSTEDKT' A
#
# COMPACT_ATOMS: atom_id res chain seq x y z
N MET A 1 5.92 26.03 0.75
CA MET A 1 4.75 25.33 1.33
C MET A 1 5.18 24.74 2.67
N SER A 2 4.55 25.16 3.79
CA SER A 2 4.85 24.61 5.11
C SER A 2 4.39 23.15 5.16
N LYS A 3 5.32 22.22 5.44
CA LYS A 3 5.02 20.78 5.52
C LYS A 3 4.21 20.54 6.80
N THR A 4 2.92 20.30 6.67
CA THR A 4 2.05 19.88 7.80
C THR A 4 2.66 18.65 8.46
N LYS A 5 2.82 18.68 9.80
CA LYS A 5 3.29 17.53 10.56
C LYS A 5 2.30 16.38 10.38
N ARG A 6 2.79 15.26 9.84
CA ARG A 6 2.02 14.03 9.66
C ARG A 6 1.99 13.24 10.96
N THR A 7 0.88 12.54 11.24
CA THR A 7 0.71 11.71 12.45
C THR A 7 0.87 10.22 12.15
N PHE A 8 1.09 9.41 13.18
CA PHE A 8 1.08 7.95 13.05
C PHE A 8 -0.33 7.40 13.29
N GLU A 9 -0.75 6.43 12.47
CA GLU A 9 -2.03 5.72 12.58
C GLU A 9 -1.78 4.22 12.46
N THR A 10 -2.51 3.41 13.24
CA THR A 10 -2.35 1.94 13.32
C THR A 10 -3.66 1.18 13.15
N ARG A 11 -4.80 1.87 13.04
CA ARG A 11 -6.16 1.30 13.10
C ARG A 11 -6.92 1.35 11.78
N GLY A 12 -6.42 2.01 10.73
CA GLY A 12 -7.13 2.17 9.46
C GLY A 12 -6.22 2.21 8.23
N PRO A 13 -6.80 2.29 7.03
CA PRO A 13 -6.05 2.61 5.83
C PRO A 13 -5.39 3.99 6.02
N VAL A 14 -4.11 4.04 5.70
CA VAL A 14 -3.28 5.19 6.04
C VAL A 14 -3.36 6.20 4.90
N ASP A 15 -3.95 7.37 5.16
CA ASP A 15 -3.98 8.50 4.22
C ASP A 15 -2.58 9.18 4.12
N PRO A 16 -1.89 9.14 2.96
CA PRO A 16 -0.56 9.74 2.80
C PRO A 16 -0.51 11.27 2.97
N ALA A 17 -1.65 11.95 2.83
CA ALA A 17 -1.75 13.40 3.05
C ALA A 17 -1.71 13.75 4.54
N ARG A 18 -2.27 12.88 5.40
CA ARG A 18 -2.42 13.11 6.85
C ARG A 18 -1.41 12.34 7.69
N HIS A 19 -1.05 11.15 7.25
CA HIS A 19 -0.30 10.20 8.05
C HIS A 19 1.10 9.94 7.52
N TYR A 20 2.00 9.60 8.44
CA TYR A 20 3.33 9.16 8.08
C TYR A 20 3.27 7.75 7.49
N VAL A 21 3.69 7.62 6.23
CA VAL A 21 3.72 6.35 5.50
C VAL A 21 5.15 6.07 5.10
N VAL A 22 5.64 4.88 5.46
CA VAL A 22 6.90 4.37 4.93
C VAL A 22 6.62 3.83 3.51
N PRO A 23 7.28 4.37 2.47
CA PRO A 23 7.07 3.88 1.12
C PRO A 23 7.53 2.42 0.96
N ARG A 24 6.79 1.63 0.18
CA ARG A 24 7.03 0.20 -0.08
C ARG A 24 6.98 -0.12 -1.57
N GLN A 25 7.58 0.73 -2.41
CA GLN A 25 7.43 0.66 -3.87
C GLN A 25 7.89 -0.70 -4.42
N LYS A 26 8.99 -1.24 -3.89
CA LYS A 26 9.53 -2.53 -4.34
C LYS A 26 8.52 -3.65 -4.07
N GLU A 27 8.02 -3.74 -2.84
CA GLU A 27 7.07 -4.77 -2.44
C GLU A 27 5.72 -4.61 -3.15
N ILE A 28 5.29 -3.37 -3.42
CA ILE A 28 4.09 -3.09 -4.21
C ILE A 28 4.25 -3.63 -5.63
N ALA A 29 5.37 -3.33 -6.30
CA ALA A 29 5.63 -3.80 -7.65
C ALA A 29 5.67 -5.34 -7.71
N GLU A 30 6.35 -5.98 -6.75
CA GLU A 30 6.38 -7.45 -6.65
C GLU A 30 4.98 -8.06 -6.42
N LEU A 31 4.13 -7.40 -5.63
CA LEU A 31 2.75 -7.83 -5.41
C LEU A 31 1.91 -7.67 -6.68
N VAL A 32 2.05 -6.57 -7.42
CA VAL A 32 1.33 -6.34 -8.68
C VAL A 32 1.65 -7.43 -9.71
N GLU A 33 2.92 -7.80 -9.86
CA GLU A 33 3.30 -8.89 -10.77
C GLU A 33 2.66 -10.23 -10.37
N ARG A 34 2.52 -10.50 -9.07
CA ARG A 34 1.82 -11.69 -8.58
C ARG A 34 0.31 -11.64 -8.84
N ILE A 35 -0.30 -10.46 -8.73
CA ILE A 35 -1.72 -10.25 -9.07
C ILE A 35 -1.96 -10.59 -10.55
N LYS A 36 -1.08 -10.12 -11.45
CA LYS A 36 -1.15 -10.42 -12.90
C LYS A 36 -1.09 -11.92 -13.20
N GLN A 37 -0.41 -12.70 -12.36
CA GLN A 37 -0.32 -14.16 -12.50
C GLN A 37 -1.61 -14.90 -12.07
N GLY A 38 -2.57 -14.22 -11.43
CA GLY A 38 -3.89 -14.76 -11.11
C GLY A 38 -3.93 -15.80 -9.97
N GLY A 39 -2.85 -15.92 -9.20
CA GLY A 39 -2.75 -16.86 -8.08
C GLY A 39 -3.35 -16.33 -6.77
N TYR A 40 -3.58 -17.23 -5.81
CA TYR A 40 -3.99 -16.85 -4.45
C TYR A 40 -2.82 -16.19 -3.69
N ILE A 41 -3.08 -15.06 -3.03
CA ILE A 41 -2.04 -14.28 -2.34
C ILE A 41 -2.25 -14.37 -0.83
N VAL A 42 -1.18 -14.73 -0.11
CA VAL A 42 -1.15 -14.74 1.35
C VAL A 42 -0.13 -13.72 1.85
N ILE A 43 -0.54 -12.84 2.76
CA ILE A 43 0.34 -11.83 3.37
C ILE A 43 0.61 -12.22 4.82
N PHE A 44 1.80 -12.73 5.08
CA PHE A 44 2.29 -13.03 6.44
C PHE A 44 2.88 -11.76 7.06
N ALA A 45 2.14 -11.11 7.96
CA ALA A 45 2.68 -10.02 8.77
C ALA A 45 1.96 -9.91 10.13
N PRO A 46 2.60 -9.36 11.17
CA PRO A 46 1.99 -9.09 12.49
C PRO A 46 0.76 -8.17 12.43
N ARG A 47 -0.06 -8.13 13.49
CA ARG A 47 -1.22 -7.22 13.55
C ARG A 47 -0.77 -5.75 13.40
N GLN A 48 -1.62 -4.93 12.78
CA GLN A 48 -1.43 -3.48 12.64
C GLN A 48 -0.16 -3.02 11.88
N THR A 49 0.40 -3.87 11.01
CA THR A 49 1.55 -3.51 10.15
C THR A 49 1.18 -2.85 8.83
N GLY A 50 -0.09 -2.48 8.66
CA GLY A 50 -0.58 -1.84 7.43
C GLY A 50 -0.76 -2.80 6.25
N LYS A 51 -1.11 -4.07 6.51
CA LYS A 51 -1.44 -5.04 5.45
C LYS A 51 -2.58 -4.55 4.55
N ILE A 52 -3.62 -3.97 5.15
CA ILE A 52 -4.76 -3.41 4.42
C ILE A 52 -4.32 -2.24 3.54
N THR A 53 -3.57 -1.28 4.10
CA THR A 53 -2.98 -0.16 3.35
C THR A 53 -2.12 -0.66 2.18
N PHE A 54 -1.29 -1.68 2.41
CA PHE A 54 -0.43 -2.26 1.39
C PHE A 54 -1.23 -2.85 0.22
N CYS A 55 -2.30 -3.60 0.52
CA CYS A 55 -3.18 -4.11 -0.54
C CYS A 55 -3.82 -2.99 -1.35
N HIS A 56 -4.31 -1.92 -0.71
CA HIS A 56 -4.90 -0.78 -1.43
C HIS A 56 -3.89 -0.11 -2.35
N LEU A 57 -2.67 0.15 -1.86
CA LEU A 57 -1.62 0.77 -2.68
C LEU A 57 -1.25 -0.09 -3.91
N ALA A 58 -1.26 -1.42 -3.76
CA ALA A 58 -1.02 -2.31 -4.90
C ALA A 58 -2.17 -2.32 -5.90
N LEU A 59 -3.43 -2.26 -5.43
CA LEU A 59 -4.60 -2.14 -6.31
C LEU A 59 -4.62 -0.81 -7.06
N ASP A 60 -4.26 0.29 -6.40
CA ASP A 60 -4.15 1.61 -7.03
C ASP A 60 -3.06 1.62 -8.11
N ALA A 61 -1.90 1.01 -7.82
CA ALA A 61 -0.81 0.86 -8.79
C ALA A 61 -1.24 0.01 -10.00
N PHE A 62 -1.85 -1.16 -9.75
CA PHE A 62 -2.37 -2.04 -10.79
C PHE A 62 -3.42 -1.35 -11.68
N SER A 63 -4.36 -0.62 -11.06
CA SER A 63 -5.42 0.11 -11.78
C SER A 63 -4.91 1.29 -12.62
N THR A 64 -3.71 1.78 -12.31
CA THR A 64 -3.05 2.84 -13.08
C THR A 64 -2.32 2.27 -14.29
N GLU A 65 -1.76 1.06 -14.17
CA GLU A 65 -1.11 0.34 -15.27
C GLU A 65 -2.11 -0.11 -16.36
N ASP A 66 -3.30 -0.59 -15.96
CA ASP A 66 -4.33 -1.09 -16.91
C ASP A 66 -4.93 0.02 -17.81
N LYS A 67 -4.79 1.29 -17.40
CA LYS A 67 -5.33 2.46 -18.13
C LYS A 67 -4.37 3.02 -19.19
N THR A 68 -3.23 2.40 -19.41
CA THR A 68 -2.24 2.79 -20.44
C THR A 68 -2.23 1.78 -21.56
#